data_AF-A0A9P5YD86-F1
#
_entry.id   AF-A0A9P5YD86-F1
#
_cell.length_a   1.000
_cell.length_b   1.000
_cell.length_c   1.000
_cell.angle_alpha   90.00
_cell.angle_beta   90.00
_cell.angle_gamma   90.00
#
_symmetry.space_group_name_H-M   'P 1'
#
loop_
_entity.id
_entity.type
_entity.pdbx_description
1 polymer ?
#
loop_
_entity_poly.entity_id
_entity_poly.type
_entity_poly.pdbx_seq_one_letter_code
_entity_poly.pdbx_strand_id
1 'polypeptide(L)'
;DGAVRRVHPVLACYAADYPEQTLVACTKYGTCPKCQVHANELQDIPGPGGNQKAARTPAWTTSIIRDAKLSSNSTAQFHEKRMEHEVSGSLNSPFQAELPYTDVHLSMTPDVIHQLYQGVLKHLIGWCQKAMSSQELDRHIQALPPAMGLCHFKNGITALSQVSGSERKHMAKILLGCVAGAMPSKAVKA
;
A
#
# COMPACT_ATOMS: atom_id res chain seq x y z
N ASP A 1 9.79 43.10 -7.83
CA ASP A 1 9.21 44.17 -8.68
C ASP A 1 7.88 44.72 -8.15
N GLY A 2 7.27 44.12 -7.11
CA GLY A 2 5.97 44.58 -6.59
C GLY A 2 4.78 44.21 -7.48
N ALA A 3 4.99 43.41 -8.54
CA ALA A 3 3.92 43.04 -9.46
C ALA A 3 3.04 41.92 -8.88
N VAL A 4 1.73 42.16 -8.90
CA VAL A 4 0.71 41.17 -8.56
C VAL A 4 0.61 40.15 -9.69
N ARG A 5 0.68 38.86 -9.33
CA ARG A 5 0.59 37.74 -10.27
C ARG A 5 -0.54 36.82 -9.87
N ARG A 6 -1.28 36.32 -10.85
CA ARG A 6 -2.19 35.20 -10.65
C ARG A 6 -1.35 33.93 -10.50
N VAL A 7 -1.44 33.27 -9.35
CA VAL A 7 -0.74 32.03 -9.05
C VAL A 7 -1.74 30.91 -8.97
N HIS A 8 -1.41 29.78 -9.60
CA HIS A 8 -2.19 28.56 -9.54
C HIS A 8 -1.35 27.49 -8.84
N PRO A 9 -1.57 27.24 -7.54
CA PRO A 9 -0.82 26.19 -6.85
C PRO A 9 -1.19 24.83 -7.46
N VAL A 10 -0.16 24.07 -7.84
CA VAL A 10 -0.30 22.69 -8.30
C VAL A 10 0.34 21.79 -7.25
N LEU A 11 -0.45 20.88 -6.68
CA LEU A 11 0.10 19.85 -5.82
C LEU A 11 0.81 18.84 -6.72
N ALA A 12 2.14 18.77 -6.60
CA ALA A 12 2.94 17.86 -7.41
C ALA A 12 3.16 16.49 -6.73
N CYS A 13 3.26 16.50 -5.39
CA CYS A 13 3.58 15.32 -4.60
C CYS A 13 2.88 15.41 -3.24
N TYR A 14 2.23 14.31 -2.84
CA TYR A 14 1.61 14.14 -1.54
C TYR A 14 2.17 12.88 -0.86
N ALA A 15 3.11 13.10 0.05
CA ALA A 15 3.74 12.05 0.84
C ALA A 15 2.94 11.86 2.14
N ALA A 16 2.26 10.73 2.24
CA ALA A 16 1.37 10.41 3.34
C ALA A 16 1.35 8.91 3.60
N ASP A 17 0.92 8.52 4.79
CA ASP A 17 0.66 7.13 5.11
C ASP A 17 -0.58 6.60 4.35
N TYR A 18 -0.80 5.29 4.37
CA TYR A 18 -1.92 4.72 3.61
C TYR A 18 -3.32 5.21 4.06
N PRO A 19 -3.63 5.30 5.38
CA PRO A 19 -4.88 5.92 5.82
C PRO A 19 -5.10 7.34 5.26
N GLU A 20 -4.10 8.22 5.36
CA GLU A 20 -4.20 9.59 4.88
C GLU A 20 -4.26 9.65 3.34
N GLN A 21 -3.52 8.78 2.66
CA GLN A 21 -3.64 8.56 1.21
C GLN A 21 -5.09 8.25 0.80
N THR A 22 -5.77 7.34 1.51
CA THR A 22 -7.16 7.00 1.20
C THR A 22 -8.14 8.14 1.48
N LEU A 23 -7.86 8.92 2.53
CA LEU A 23 -8.63 10.11 2.89
C LEU A 23 -8.56 11.16 1.76
N VAL A 24 -7.35 11.53 1.37
CA VAL A 24 -7.06 12.59 0.40
C VAL A 24 -7.52 12.19 -1.02
N ALA A 25 -7.40 10.91 -1.38
CA ALA A 25 -7.89 10.38 -2.65
C ALA A 25 -9.39 10.05 -2.67
N CYS A 26 -10.09 10.18 -1.53
CA CYS A 26 -11.49 9.80 -1.37
C CYS A 26 -11.78 8.34 -1.76
N THR A 27 -10.86 7.44 -1.46
CA THR A 27 -11.01 6.01 -1.77
C THR A 27 -11.44 5.23 -0.56
N LYS A 28 -12.15 4.12 -0.78
CA LYS A 28 -12.44 3.17 0.28
C LYS A 28 -11.15 2.58 0.83
N TYR A 29 -11.08 2.42 2.15
CA TYR A 29 -9.92 1.81 2.80
C TYR A 29 -9.71 0.37 2.31
N GLY A 30 -8.45 -0.02 2.06
CA GLY A 30 -8.11 -1.34 1.52
C GLY A 30 -8.21 -1.45 0.00
N THR A 31 -8.35 -0.34 -0.73
CA THR A 31 -8.40 -0.29 -2.20
C THR A 31 -7.25 0.54 -2.78
N CYS A 32 -7.08 0.49 -4.10
CA CYS A 32 -6.06 1.30 -4.78
C CYS A 32 -6.51 2.76 -4.86
N PRO A 33 -5.69 3.73 -4.41
CA PRO A 33 -6.03 5.14 -4.52
C PRO A 33 -5.76 5.72 -5.90
N LYS A 34 -5.07 4.98 -6.78
CA LYS A 34 -4.65 5.44 -8.12
C LYS A 34 -5.47 4.87 -9.28
N CYS A 35 -6.02 3.66 -9.14
CA CYS A 35 -6.78 3.01 -10.19
C CYS A 35 -8.09 2.41 -9.67
N GLN A 36 -8.97 2.07 -10.61
CA GLN A 36 -10.32 1.56 -10.36
C GLN A 36 -10.35 0.03 -10.20
N VAL A 37 -9.23 -0.58 -9.78
CA VAL A 37 -9.18 -2.01 -9.47
C VAL A 37 -10.06 -2.30 -8.24
N HIS A 38 -10.85 -3.37 -8.29
CA HIS A 38 -11.62 -3.79 -7.13
C HIS A 38 -10.74 -4.39 -6.05
N ALA A 39 -11.19 -4.33 -4.80
CA ALA A 39 -10.43 -4.81 -3.64
C ALA A 39 -10.02 -6.30 -3.77
N ASN A 40 -10.87 -7.13 -4.38
CA ASN A 40 -10.64 -8.55 -4.61
C ASN A 40 -9.70 -8.85 -5.80
N GLU A 41 -9.38 -7.85 -6.63
CA GLU A 41 -8.53 -7.98 -7.81
C GLU A 41 -7.13 -7.37 -7.60
N LEU A 42 -6.79 -6.90 -6.39
CA LEU A 42 -5.52 -6.23 -6.11
C LEU A 42 -4.28 -7.11 -6.35
N GLN A 43 -4.45 -8.44 -6.40
CA GLN A 43 -3.38 -9.40 -6.65
C GLN A 43 -3.28 -9.82 -8.11
N ASP A 44 -4.21 -9.36 -8.95
CA ASP A 44 -4.26 -9.73 -10.36
C ASP A 44 -3.24 -8.90 -11.12
N ILE A 45 -2.05 -9.47 -11.31
CA ILE A 45 -1.02 -8.88 -12.17
C ILE A 45 -1.51 -9.05 -13.61
N PRO A 46 -1.73 -7.96 -14.37
CA PRO A 46 -2.05 -8.10 -15.78
C PRO A 46 -0.88 -8.83 -16.45
N GLY A 47 -1.15 -9.95 -17.10
CA GLY A 47 -0.15 -10.65 -17.91
C GLY A 47 0.34 -9.78 -19.06
N PRO A 48 1.30 -10.25 -19.86
CA PRO A 48 1.70 -9.58 -21.10
C PRO A 48 0.45 -9.34 -21.98
N GLY A 49 0.13 -8.07 -22.27
CA GLY A 49 -1.08 -7.69 -23.02
C GLY A 49 -2.37 -7.57 -22.18
N GLY A 50 -2.30 -7.72 -20.85
CA GLY A 50 -3.41 -7.48 -19.95
C GLY A 50 -3.78 -6.00 -19.85
N ASN A 51 -5.07 -5.70 -19.83
CA ASN A 51 -5.55 -4.33 -19.71
C ASN A 51 -5.22 -3.78 -18.31
N GLN A 52 -4.49 -2.66 -18.26
CA GLN A 52 -4.38 -1.89 -17.03
C GLN A 52 -5.78 -1.44 -16.59
N LYS A 53 -6.07 -1.57 -15.29
CA LYS A 53 -7.31 -1.04 -14.71
C LYS A 53 -7.30 0.48 -14.88
N ALA A 54 -8.45 1.04 -15.23
CA ALA A 54 -8.58 2.47 -15.51
C ALA A 54 -8.03 3.32 -14.35
N ALA A 55 -7.35 4.41 -14.67
CA ALA A 55 -6.89 5.36 -13.66
C ALA A 55 -8.09 6.01 -12.97
N ARG A 56 -7.96 6.30 -11.67
CA ARG A 56 -8.87 7.22 -10.99
C ARG A 56 -8.53 8.62 -11.42
N THR A 57 -9.56 9.44 -11.62
CA THR A 57 -9.41 10.85 -11.93
C THR A 57 -10.30 11.67 -11.01
N PRO A 58 -9.98 12.96 -10.79
CA PRO A 58 -10.82 13.86 -10.02
C PRO A 58 -12.25 13.92 -10.56
N ALA A 59 -12.38 13.96 -11.89
CA ALA A 59 -13.66 14.01 -12.58
C ALA A 59 -14.50 12.74 -12.32
N TRP A 60 -13.88 11.56 -12.42
CA TRP A 60 -14.54 10.29 -12.15
C TRP A 60 -14.96 10.16 -10.67
N THR A 61 -14.06 10.46 -9.73
CA THR A 61 -14.39 10.39 -8.29
C THR A 61 -15.54 11.35 -7.95
N THR A 62 -15.53 12.56 -8.53
CA THR A 62 -16.60 13.55 -8.34
C THR A 62 -17.92 13.09 -8.98
N SER A 63 -17.90 12.42 -10.13
CA SER A 63 -19.11 11.91 -10.76
C SER A 63 -19.77 10.82 -9.91
N ILE A 64 -18.99 9.88 -9.37
CA ILE A 64 -19.51 8.85 -8.45
C ILE A 64 -20.16 9.48 -7.22
N ILE A 65 -19.53 10.48 -6.60
CA ILE A 65 -20.09 11.19 -5.44
C ILE A 65 -21.39 11.91 -5.82
N ARG A 66 -21.42 12.57 -6.99
CA ARG A 66 -22.61 13.28 -7.48
C ARG A 66 -23.76 12.31 -7.77
N ASP A 67 -23.50 11.23 -8.49
CA ASP A 67 -24.51 10.25 -8.91
C ASP A 67 -25.09 9.51 -7.71
N ALA A 68 -24.25 9.18 -6.72
CA ALA A 68 -24.71 8.67 -5.43
C ALA A 68 -25.64 9.69 -4.75
N LYS A 69 -25.26 10.97 -4.69
CA LYS A 69 -26.09 12.00 -4.05
C LYS A 69 -27.44 12.19 -4.73
N LEU A 70 -27.50 12.12 -6.07
CA LEU A 70 -28.73 12.27 -6.84
C LEU A 70 -29.66 11.06 -6.74
N SER A 71 -29.10 9.88 -6.51
CA SER A 71 -29.84 8.61 -6.54
C SER A 71 -30.07 7.99 -5.17
N SER A 72 -29.65 8.65 -4.09
CA SER A 72 -29.81 8.16 -2.71
C SER A 72 -30.89 8.93 -1.96
N ASN A 73 -31.77 8.20 -1.27
CA ASN A 73 -32.82 8.78 -0.41
C ASN A 73 -32.45 8.74 1.08
N SER A 74 -31.26 8.22 1.43
CA SER A 74 -30.76 8.16 2.79
C SER A 74 -29.23 8.18 2.83
N THR A 75 -28.66 8.51 3.98
CA THR A 75 -27.21 8.46 4.22
C THR A 75 -26.64 7.05 4.02
N ALA A 76 -27.39 6.01 4.40
CA ALA A 76 -26.97 4.62 4.22
C ALA A 76 -26.84 4.25 2.73
N GLN A 77 -27.86 4.60 1.92
CA GLN A 77 -27.80 4.39 0.47
C GLN A 77 -26.68 5.20 -0.19
N PHE A 78 -26.43 6.42 0.30
CA PHE A 78 -25.33 7.26 -0.19
C PHE A 78 -23.95 6.66 0.13
N HIS A 79 -23.83 6.02 1.29
CA HIS A 79 -22.62 5.30 1.68
C HIS A 79 -22.42 4.04 0.81
N GLU A 80 -23.42 3.19 0.68
CA GLU A 80 -23.34 1.93 -0.09
C GLU A 80 -22.96 2.15 -1.54
N LYS A 81 -23.67 3.04 -2.25
CA LYS A 81 -23.42 3.31 -3.68
C LYS A 81 -22.00 3.76 -3.98
N ARG A 82 -21.37 4.51 -3.07
CA ARG A 82 -19.97 4.94 -3.24
C ARG A 82 -19.00 3.79 -3.00
N MET A 83 -19.29 2.98 -1.97
CA MET A 83 -18.47 1.84 -1.60
C MET A 83 -18.50 0.72 -2.65
N GLU A 84 -19.58 0.60 -3.43
CA GLU A 84 -19.66 -0.25 -4.63
C GLU A 84 -18.62 0.12 -5.69
N HIS A 85 -18.32 1.42 -5.82
CA HIS A 85 -17.28 1.93 -6.72
C HIS A 85 -15.93 2.14 -6.03
N GLU A 86 -15.73 1.53 -4.85
CA GLU A 86 -14.49 1.66 -4.08
C GLU A 86 -14.13 3.14 -3.76
N VAL A 87 -15.13 4.02 -3.69
CA VAL A 87 -15.04 5.42 -3.26
C VAL A 87 -15.45 5.50 -1.79
N SER A 88 -14.80 6.36 -1.01
CA SER A 88 -15.06 6.50 0.42
C SER A 88 -16.53 6.81 0.70
N GLY A 89 -17.14 6.04 1.59
CA GLY A 89 -18.53 6.21 2.02
C GLY A 89 -18.73 7.31 3.08
N SER A 90 -17.67 7.94 3.59
CA SER A 90 -17.76 8.93 4.68
C SER A 90 -17.39 10.36 4.26
N LEU A 91 -16.73 10.56 3.12
CA LEU A 91 -16.19 11.87 2.74
C LEU A 91 -17.12 12.64 1.81
N ASN A 92 -17.65 13.78 2.24
CA ASN A 92 -18.65 14.52 1.47
C ASN A 92 -18.06 15.43 0.39
N SER A 93 -16.79 15.84 0.53
CA SER A 93 -16.10 16.70 -0.43
C SER A 93 -14.69 16.17 -0.67
N PRO A 94 -14.26 16.03 -1.94
CA PRO A 94 -12.88 15.69 -2.26
C PRO A 94 -11.88 16.74 -1.79
N PHE A 95 -10.72 16.30 -1.30
CA PHE A 95 -9.61 17.19 -0.91
C PHE A 95 -9.24 18.19 -2.02
N GLN A 96 -9.28 17.74 -3.28
CA GLN A 96 -8.94 18.54 -4.46
C GLN A 96 -10.08 19.43 -4.97
N ALA A 97 -11.22 19.53 -4.29
CA ALA A 97 -12.37 20.34 -4.75
C ALA A 97 -12.00 21.82 -4.96
N GLU A 98 -11.05 22.33 -4.18
CA GLU A 98 -10.56 23.72 -4.27
C GLU A 98 -9.24 23.86 -5.06
N LEU A 99 -8.75 22.76 -5.65
CA LEU A 99 -7.48 22.70 -6.38
C LEU A 99 -7.72 22.31 -7.86
N PRO A 100 -8.15 23.24 -8.73
CA PRO A 100 -8.64 22.93 -10.07
C PRO A 100 -7.59 22.36 -11.04
N TYR A 101 -6.29 22.52 -10.72
CA TYR A 101 -5.18 22.02 -11.52
C TYR A 101 -4.44 20.85 -10.86
N THR A 102 -5.00 20.29 -9.79
CA THR A 102 -4.41 19.17 -9.06
C THR A 102 -5.15 17.89 -9.39
N ASP A 103 -4.38 16.86 -9.74
CA ASP A 103 -4.85 15.47 -9.72
C ASP A 103 -4.22 14.76 -8.53
N VAL A 104 -5.01 14.54 -7.50
CA VAL A 104 -4.57 13.86 -6.27
C VAL A 104 -4.09 12.44 -6.56
N HIS A 105 -4.71 11.73 -7.50
CA HIS A 105 -4.39 10.33 -7.82
C HIS A 105 -3.01 10.22 -8.48
N LEU A 106 -2.58 11.27 -9.20
CA LEU A 106 -1.23 11.38 -9.76
C LEU A 106 -0.21 11.86 -8.73
N SER A 107 -0.62 12.75 -7.81
CA SER A 107 0.26 13.36 -6.81
C SER A 107 0.69 12.40 -5.71
N MET A 108 -0.03 11.30 -5.50
CA MET A 108 0.28 10.37 -4.42
C MET A 108 1.59 9.62 -4.67
N THR A 109 2.46 9.63 -3.67
CA THR A 109 3.65 8.78 -3.65
C THR A 109 3.42 7.55 -2.77
N PRO A 110 3.98 6.39 -3.13
CA PRO A 110 4.00 5.24 -2.23
C PRO A 110 4.63 5.59 -0.88
N ASP A 111 4.07 5.04 0.20
CA ASP A 111 4.69 5.11 1.52
C ASP A 111 5.92 4.19 1.52
N VAL A 112 7.10 4.80 1.49
CA VAL A 112 8.37 4.09 1.41
C VAL A 112 8.55 3.14 2.60
N ILE A 113 8.11 3.54 3.78
CA ILE A 113 8.31 2.76 4.99
C ILE A 113 7.25 1.66 5.04
N HIS A 114 5.97 2.00 5.18
CA HIS A 114 4.96 1.00 5.49
C HIS A 114 4.59 0.13 4.29
N GLN A 115 4.54 0.68 3.07
CA GLN A 115 4.17 -0.07 1.87
C GLN A 115 5.39 -0.73 1.23
N LEU A 116 6.39 0.05 0.82
CA LEU A 116 7.50 -0.49 0.02
C LEU A 116 8.49 -1.32 0.84
N TYR A 117 8.91 -0.84 2.00
CA TYR A 117 9.88 -1.57 2.80
C TYR A 117 9.21 -2.63 3.68
N GLN A 118 8.34 -2.19 4.59
CA GLN A 118 7.76 -3.09 5.58
C GLN A 118 6.74 -4.06 4.97
N GLY A 119 5.92 -3.58 4.05
CA GLY A 119 4.90 -4.36 3.34
C GLY A 119 5.51 -5.44 2.46
N VAL A 120 6.46 -5.08 1.59
CA VAL A 120 7.17 -6.06 0.75
C VAL A 120 7.91 -7.08 1.60
N LEU A 121 8.64 -6.65 2.63
CA LEU A 121 9.35 -7.58 3.51
C LEU A 121 8.40 -8.53 4.25
N LYS A 122 7.22 -8.07 4.69
CA LYS A 122 6.19 -8.94 5.28
C LYS A 122 5.80 -10.06 4.30
N HIS A 123 5.59 -9.69 3.04
CA HIS A 123 5.21 -10.63 2.00
C HIS A 123 6.34 -11.62 1.70
N LEU A 124 7.59 -11.15 1.58
CA LEU A 124 8.76 -12.00 1.37
C LEU A 124 8.95 -13.01 2.50
N ILE A 125 8.86 -12.59 3.75
CA ILE A 125 8.94 -13.50 4.91
C ILE A 125 7.84 -14.55 4.83
N GLY A 126 6.59 -14.14 4.58
CA GLY A 126 5.46 -15.06 4.45
C GLY A 126 5.63 -16.05 3.29
N TRP A 127 6.23 -15.62 2.18
CA TRP A 127 6.56 -16.51 1.06
C TRP A 127 7.67 -17.50 1.44
N CYS A 128 8.73 -17.06 2.11
CA CYS A 128 9.81 -17.94 2.59
C CYS A 128 9.25 -18.99 3.56
N GLN A 129 8.40 -18.57 4.51
CA GLN A 129 7.70 -19.46 5.44
C GLN A 129 6.85 -20.52 4.74
N LYS A 130 6.23 -20.19 3.59
CA LYS A 130 5.51 -21.18 2.77
C LYS A 130 6.46 -22.09 2.00
N ALA A 131 7.57 -21.56 1.50
CA ALA A 131 8.49 -22.29 0.62
C ALA A 131 9.37 -23.29 1.38
N MET A 132 9.82 -22.96 2.60
CA MET A 132 10.70 -23.83 3.40
C MET A 132 10.09 -24.30 4.72
N SER A 133 8.84 -23.91 5.05
CA SER A 133 8.20 -23.98 6.37
C SER A 133 8.63 -22.89 7.36
N SER A 134 7.70 -22.46 8.21
CA SER A 134 7.98 -21.50 9.29
C SER A 134 8.99 -22.04 10.30
N GLN A 135 8.92 -23.34 10.60
CA GLN A 135 9.81 -24.01 11.55
C GLN A 135 11.25 -24.05 11.03
N GLU A 136 11.45 -24.31 9.73
CA GLU A 136 12.79 -24.31 9.15
C GLU A 136 13.38 -22.90 9.09
N LEU A 137 12.59 -21.91 8.68
CA LEU A 137 13.05 -20.52 8.69
C LEU A 137 13.49 -20.08 10.09
N ASP A 138 12.71 -20.42 11.12
CA ASP A 138 13.08 -20.12 12.50
C ASP A 138 14.33 -20.87 12.97
N ARG A 139 14.51 -22.16 12.59
CA ARG A 139 15.74 -22.91 12.88
C ARG A 139 16.96 -22.22 12.27
N HIS A 140 16.86 -21.76 11.02
CA HIS A 140 17.95 -21.04 10.35
C HIS A 140 18.26 -19.71 11.06
N ILE A 141 17.24 -18.96 11.44
CA ILE A 141 17.40 -17.69 12.17
C ILE A 141 18.07 -17.92 13.54
N GLN A 142 17.69 -18.97 14.26
CA GLN A 142 18.25 -19.32 15.56
C GLN A 142 19.71 -19.80 15.46
N ALA A 143 20.07 -20.43 14.34
CA ALA A 143 21.43 -20.91 14.10
C ALA A 143 22.42 -19.79 13.71
N LEU A 144 21.94 -18.57 13.40
CA LEU A 144 22.82 -17.46 13.07
C LEU A 144 23.71 -17.08 14.27
N PRO A 145 25.04 -16.96 14.07
CA PRO A 145 25.92 -16.51 15.13
C PRO A 145 25.58 -15.07 15.53
N PRO A 146 25.78 -14.70 16.81
CA PRO A 146 25.71 -13.30 17.22
C PRO A 146 26.66 -12.44 16.38
N ALA A 147 26.19 -11.29 15.92
CA ALA A 147 26.96 -10.37 15.10
C ALA A 147 26.72 -8.93 15.53
N MET A 148 27.76 -8.11 15.44
CA MET A 148 27.69 -6.71 15.85
C MET A 148 26.63 -5.95 15.03
N GLY A 149 25.73 -5.24 15.70
CA GLY A 149 24.68 -4.47 15.04
C GLY A 149 23.53 -5.29 14.44
N LEU A 150 23.45 -6.59 14.77
CA LEU A 150 22.32 -7.47 14.44
C LEU A 150 21.60 -7.94 15.71
N CYS A 151 20.27 -7.96 15.65
CA CYS A 151 19.43 -8.56 16.67
C CYS A 151 19.42 -10.07 16.47
N HIS A 152 19.59 -10.82 17.56
CA HIS A 152 19.50 -12.27 17.54
C HIS A 152 18.11 -12.71 18.00
N PHE A 153 17.37 -13.39 17.12
CA PHE A 153 16.02 -13.87 17.40
C PHE A 153 16.09 -15.29 17.98
N LYS A 154 16.40 -15.39 19.28
CA LYS A 154 16.64 -16.68 19.97
C LYS A 154 15.49 -17.68 19.86
N ASN A 155 14.26 -17.20 19.75
CA ASN A 155 13.06 -18.04 19.63
C ASN A 155 12.50 -18.05 18.20
N GLY A 156 13.29 -17.63 17.20
CA GLY A 156 12.80 -17.37 15.85
C GLY A 156 11.95 -16.10 15.76
N ILE A 157 11.38 -15.87 14.58
CA ILE A 157 10.54 -14.71 14.30
C ILE A 157 9.05 -15.02 14.42
N THR A 158 8.65 -16.29 14.36
CA THR A 158 7.23 -16.67 14.48
C THR A 158 6.69 -16.49 15.88
N ALA A 159 7.56 -16.49 16.90
CA ALA A 159 7.21 -16.25 18.29
C ALA A 159 6.81 -14.78 18.57
N LEU A 160 7.10 -13.84 17.65
CA LEU A 160 6.79 -12.43 17.82
C LEU A 160 5.30 -12.16 17.53
N SER A 161 4.54 -11.77 18.55
CA SER A 161 3.14 -11.36 18.40
C SER A 161 2.99 -9.94 17.85
N GLN A 162 3.99 -9.09 18.07
CA GLN A 162 4.09 -7.72 17.56
C GLN A 162 5.50 -7.51 17.02
N VAL A 163 5.61 -6.92 15.84
CA VAL A 163 6.90 -6.69 15.17
C VAL A 163 7.07 -5.19 14.96
N SER A 164 8.02 -4.61 15.68
CA SER A 164 8.45 -3.22 15.57
C SER A 164 9.19 -2.94 14.25
N GLY A 165 9.34 -1.66 13.91
CA GLY A 165 10.11 -1.24 12.74
C GLY A 165 11.60 -1.63 12.83
N SER A 166 12.19 -1.60 14.03
CA SER A 166 13.58 -2.01 14.26
C SER A 166 13.75 -3.52 14.08
N GLU A 167 12.87 -4.34 14.67
CA GLU A 167 12.89 -5.80 14.47
C GLU A 167 12.75 -6.16 12.99
N ARG A 168 11.82 -5.51 12.29
CA ARG A 168 11.64 -5.69 10.85
C ARG A 168 12.88 -5.31 10.05
N LYS A 169 13.61 -4.27 10.47
CA LYS A 169 14.92 -3.92 9.89
C LYS A 169 15.96 -5.01 10.12
N HIS A 170 16.00 -5.63 11.29
CA HIS A 170 16.91 -6.74 11.56
C HIS A 170 16.54 -8.00 10.78
N MET A 171 15.25 -8.33 10.67
CA MET A 171 14.75 -9.42 9.83
C MET A 171 15.22 -9.27 8.37
N ALA A 172 15.13 -8.05 7.81
CA ALA A 172 15.57 -7.78 6.45
C ALA A 172 17.06 -8.11 6.21
N LYS A 173 17.91 -7.76 7.19
CA LYS A 173 19.36 -7.95 7.11
C LYS A 173 19.76 -9.43 7.11
N ILE A 174 18.99 -10.28 7.78
CA ILE A 174 19.33 -11.71 7.96
C ILE A 174 18.61 -12.62 6.97
N LEU A 175 17.49 -12.19 6.39
CA LEU A 175 16.60 -13.05 5.60
C LEU A 175 17.33 -13.78 4.46
N LEU A 176 18.16 -13.07 3.70
CA LEU A 176 18.91 -13.66 2.58
C LEU A 176 19.83 -14.81 3.06
N GLY A 177 20.55 -14.60 4.17
CA GLY A 177 21.41 -15.62 4.75
C GLY A 177 20.64 -16.84 5.23
N CYS A 178 19.42 -16.65 5.72
CA CYS A 178 18.56 -17.76 6.16
C CYS A 178 18.00 -18.59 5.01
N VAL A 179 17.79 -18.01 3.82
CA VAL A 179 17.19 -18.74 2.68
C VAL A 179 18.21 -19.26 1.68
N ALA A 180 19.44 -18.73 1.71
CA ALA A 180 20.53 -19.16 0.84
C ALA A 180 20.85 -20.65 1.07
N GLY A 181 20.84 -21.44 -0.01
CA GLY A 181 21.08 -22.89 0.04
C GLY A 181 19.91 -23.73 0.59
N ALA A 182 18.94 -23.12 1.26
CA ALA A 182 17.74 -23.79 1.77
C ALA A 182 16.62 -23.91 0.74
N MET A 183 16.56 -22.94 -0.19
CA MET A 183 15.54 -22.86 -1.23
C MET A 183 16.12 -23.20 -2.61
N PRO A 184 15.28 -23.61 -3.59
CA PRO A 184 15.74 -23.84 -4.96
C PRO A 184 16.46 -22.62 -5.53
N SER A 185 17.54 -22.83 -6.30
CA SER A 185 18.33 -21.74 -6.92
C SER A 185 17.54 -20.84 -7.87
N LYS A 186 16.40 -21.32 -8.38
CA LYS A 186 15.47 -20.49 -9.17
C LYS A 186 14.72 -19.46 -8.31
N ALA A 187 14.57 -19.74 -7.02
CA ALA A 187 13.82 -18.96 -6.04
C ALA A 187 14.70 -17.89 -5.36
N VAL A 188 16.01 -18.17 -5.23
CA VAL A 188 17.02 -17.24 -4.70
C VAL A 188 18.11 -17.07 -5.76
N LYS A 189 18.11 -15.93 -6.45
CA LYS A 189 19.14 -15.58 -7.44
C LYS A 189 19.98 -14.43 -6.91
N ALA A 190 21.30 -14.57 -7.03
CA ALA A 190 22.28 -13.52 -6.77
C ALA A 190 22.31 -12.51 -7.92
#